data_AF-A0A919D9P5-F1
#
_entry.id   AF-A0A919D9P5-F1
#
_cell.length_a   1.000
_cell.length_b   1.000
_cell.length_c   1.000
_cell.angle_alpha   90.00
_cell.angle_beta   90.00
_cell.angle_gamma   90.00
#
_symmetry.space_group_name_H-M   'P 1'
#
loop_
_entity.id
_entity.type
_entity.pdbx_description
1 polymer ?
#
loop_
_entity_poly.entity_id
_entity_poly.type
_entity_poly.pdbx_seq_one_letter_code
_entity_poly.pdbx_strand_id
1 'polypeptide(L)'
;MEPAGVAMVAEVTAGRPDQDRIAKRHCYARAGIPLHLLIDRDKSQVSVFGKPQRDECTEVRLAPFGESLAPPDPFGFELDTKPFLRAVGPAGGGQPRVAIARRKKVRLAGRSASRRMK
;
A
#
# COMPACT_ATOMS: atom_id res chain seq x y z
N MET A 1 12.45 5.39 -17.41
CA MET A 1 13.37 4.93 -16.36
C MET A 1 12.67 3.76 -15.70
N GLU A 2 13.24 2.56 -15.81
CA GLU A 2 12.64 1.39 -15.17
C GLU A 2 12.75 1.55 -13.64
N PRO A 3 11.67 1.25 -12.87
CA PRO A 3 11.74 1.27 -11.43
C PRO A 3 12.82 0.26 -10.99
N ALA A 4 13.72 0.66 -10.09
CA ALA A 4 14.90 -0.14 -9.68
C ALA A 4 14.53 -1.41 -8.88
N GLY A 5 13.81 -2.35 -9.51
CA GLY A 5 13.28 -3.58 -8.91
C GLY A 5 12.14 -3.37 -7.91
N VAL A 6 11.54 -2.18 -7.84
CA VAL A 6 10.47 -1.87 -6.88
C VAL A 6 9.11 -2.22 -7.51
N ALA A 7 8.45 -3.26 -7.00
CA ALA A 7 7.15 -3.69 -7.48
C ALA A 7 5.98 -2.95 -6.80
N MET A 8 6.17 -2.51 -5.54
CA MET A 8 5.17 -1.71 -4.81
C MET A 8 5.82 -0.80 -3.77
N VAL A 9 5.21 0.36 -3.54
CA VAL A 9 5.46 1.23 -2.39
C VAL A 9 4.22 1.31 -1.51
N ALA A 10 4.38 1.15 -0.20
CA ALA A 10 3.31 1.32 0.77
C ALA A 10 3.55 2.57 1.63
N GLU A 11 2.52 3.40 1.79
CA GLU A 11 2.52 4.60 2.61
C GLU A 11 1.32 4.59 3.57
N VAL A 12 1.48 5.22 4.72
CA VAL A 12 0.39 5.50 5.67
C VAL A 12 0.24 7.01 5.74
N THR A 13 -0.97 7.54 5.65
CA THR A 13 -1.19 8.98 5.71
C THR A 13 -0.56 9.58 6.98
N ALA A 14 0.27 10.60 6.80
CA ALA A 14 0.95 11.31 7.88
C ALA A 14 0.25 12.64 8.21
N GLY A 15 0.88 13.50 9.03
CA GLY A 15 0.30 14.78 9.46
C GLY A 15 0.02 15.79 8.33
N ARG A 16 0.39 15.49 7.08
CA ARG A 16 0.03 16.25 5.87
C ARG A 16 -0.53 15.27 4.82
N PRO A 17 -1.78 14.81 4.98
CA PRO A 17 -2.28 13.67 4.22
C PRO A 17 -2.37 13.96 2.71
N ASP A 18 -2.49 15.23 2.29
CA ASP A 18 -2.49 15.59 0.87
C ASP A 18 -1.15 15.30 0.18
N GLN A 19 -0.03 15.29 0.92
CA GLN A 19 1.23 14.85 0.35
C GLN A 19 1.19 13.37 -0.01
N ASP A 20 0.57 12.54 0.83
CA ASP A 20 0.44 11.10 0.59
C ASP A 20 -0.61 10.80 -0.49
N ARG A 21 -1.74 11.51 -0.45
CA ARG A 21 -2.89 11.33 -1.36
C ARG A 21 -2.61 11.83 -2.78
N ILE A 22 -1.86 12.92 -2.91
CA ILE A 22 -1.68 13.63 -4.19
C ILE A 22 -0.21 13.61 -4.60
N ALA A 23 0.65 14.35 -3.90
CA ALA A 23 2.01 14.61 -4.37
C ALA A 23 2.84 13.33 -4.56
N LYS A 24 2.87 12.45 -3.55
CA LYS A 24 3.60 11.18 -3.62
C LYS A 24 3.03 10.23 -4.67
N ARG A 25 1.70 10.18 -4.80
CA ARG A 25 1.04 9.38 -5.84
C ARG A 25 1.52 9.77 -7.24
N HIS A 26 1.55 11.07 -7.55
CA HIS A 26 2.07 11.56 -8.83
C HIS A 26 3.56 11.25 -9.00
N CYS A 27 4.38 11.43 -7.95
CA CYS A 27 5.80 11.09 -7.99
C CYS A 27 6.04 9.60 -8.29
N TYR A 28 5.26 8.69 -7.70
CA TYR A 28 5.41 7.25 -7.92
C TYR A 28 4.93 6.80 -9.30
N ALA A 29 3.86 7.41 -9.82
CA ALA A 29 3.45 7.21 -11.20
C ALA A 29 4.53 7.65 -12.19
N ARG A 30 5.11 8.84 -11.99
CA ARG A 30 6.25 9.35 -12.80
C ARG A 30 7.48 8.46 -12.72
N ALA A 31 7.72 7.86 -11.56
CA ALA A 31 8.82 6.92 -11.35
C ALA A 31 8.55 5.52 -11.94
N GLY A 32 7.39 5.31 -12.58
CA GLY A 32 7.03 4.03 -13.21
C GLY A 32 6.82 2.90 -12.20
N ILE A 33 6.55 3.20 -10.93
CA ILE A 33 6.35 2.17 -9.92
C ILE A 33 5.03 1.45 -10.21
N PRO A 34 5.01 0.11 -10.39
CA PRO A 34 3.82 -0.59 -10.84
C PRO A 34 2.63 -0.43 -9.92
N LEU A 35 2.85 -0.46 -8.59
CA LEU A 35 1.81 -0.31 -7.58
C LEU A 35 2.19 0.67 -6.46
N HIS A 36 1.20 1.41 -6.00
CA HIS A 36 1.26 2.26 -4.81
C HIS A 36 0.10 1.93 -3.88
N LEU A 37 0.41 1.48 -2.66
CA LEU A 37 -0.55 1.19 -1.60
C LEU A 37 -0.59 2.37 -0.63
N LEU A 38 -1.78 2.94 -0.39
CA LEU A 38 -2.02 3.98 0.59
C LEU A 38 -2.96 3.47 1.67
N ILE A 39 -2.53 3.56 2.93
CA ILE A 39 -3.36 3.32 4.11
C ILE A 39 -3.78 4.70 4.64
N ASP A 40 -5.02 5.08 4.39
CA ASP A 40 -5.58 6.36 4.81
C ASP A 40 -6.28 6.23 6.16
N ARG A 41 -5.60 6.70 7.21
CA ARG A 41 -6.10 6.63 8.59
C ARG A 41 -7.29 7.55 8.84
N ASP A 42 -7.39 8.66 8.11
CA ASP A 42 -8.50 9.61 8.31
C ASP A 42 -9.76 9.09 7.60
N LYS A 43 -9.59 8.45 6.44
CA LYS A 43 -10.68 7.85 5.67
C LYS A 43 -11.01 6.41 6.08
N SER A 44 -10.21 5.81 6.97
CA SER A 44 -10.32 4.39 7.36
C SER A 44 -10.40 3.45 6.15
N GLN A 45 -9.52 3.68 5.18
CA GLN A 45 -9.55 3.02 3.88
C GLN A 45 -8.13 2.67 3.42
N VAL A 46 -8.02 1.56 2.70
CA VAL A 46 -6.84 1.18 1.93
C VAL A 46 -7.10 1.41 0.45
N SER A 47 -6.12 1.96 -0.26
CA SER A 47 -6.15 2.19 -1.71
C SER A 47 -4.93 1.58 -2.39
N VAL A 48 -5.11 0.78 -3.43
CA VAL A 48 -4.05 0.33 -4.33
C VAL A 48 -4.21 1.05 -5.66
N PHE A 49 -3.20 1.84 -6.02
CA PHE A 49 -3.08 2.52 -7.31
C PHE A 49 -2.15 1.72 -8.21
N GLY A 50 -2.54 1.50 -9.47
CA GLY A 50 -1.75 0.75 -10.45
C GLY A 50 -1.86 1.31 -11.85
N LYS A 51 -1.16 0.65 -12.79
CA LYS A 51 -1.04 1.07 -14.20
C LYS A 51 -0.65 2.56 -14.31
N PRO A 52 0.56 2.91 -13.84
CA PRO A 52 1.04 4.28 -13.93
C PRO A 52 1.15 4.73 -15.39
N GLN A 53 0.58 5.87 -15.72
CA GLN A 53 0.65 6.50 -17.03
C GLN A 53 1.02 7.97 -16.85
N ARG A 54 2.19 8.36 -17.36
CA ARG A 54 2.80 9.68 -17.16
C ARG A 54 2.96 10.01 -15.68
N ASP A 55 1.97 10.67 -15.08
CA ASP A 55 1.97 11.09 -13.69
C ASP A 55 0.72 10.69 -12.92
N GLU A 56 -0.13 9.84 -13.50
CA GLU A 56 -1.32 9.33 -12.83
C GLU A 56 -1.33 7.80 -12.82
N CYS A 57 -2.18 7.24 -11.97
CA CYS A 57 -2.47 5.81 -11.96
C CYS A 57 -3.86 5.62 -12.54
N THR A 58 -3.99 4.76 -13.55
CA THR A 58 -5.25 4.55 -14.26
C THR A 58 -6.11 3.46 -13.64
N GLU A 59 -5.54 2.63 -12.75
CA GLU A 59 -6.27 1.64 -11.97
C GLU A 59 -6.24 2.01 -10.49
N VAL A 60 -7.40 1.91 -9.83
CA VAL A 60 -7.52 2.08 -8.38
C VAL A 60 -8.42 0.99 -7.82
N ARG A 61 -7.96 0.33 -6.75
CA ARG A 61 -8.77 -0.59 -5.94
C ARG A 61 -8.85 -0.05 -4.52
N LEU A 62 -10.03 -0.11 -3.93
CA LEU A 62 -10.32 0.49 -2.63
C LEU A 62 -10.97 -0.56 -1.74
N ALA A 63 -10.61 -0.58 -0.46
CA ALA A 63 -11.32 -1.34 0.56
C ALA A 63 -11.35 -0.53 1.87
N PRO A 64 -12.51 -0.41 2.54
CA PRO A 64 -12.53 0.10 3.90
C PRO A 64 -11.76 -0.84 4.84
N PHE A 65 -11.32 -0.32 5.99
CA PHE A 65 -10.72 -1.18 7.01
C PHE A 65 -11.71 -2.25 7.48
N GLY A 66 -11.23 -3.48 7.64
CA GLY A 66 -12.04 -4.66 7.93
C GLY A 66 -12.32 -5.55 6.73
N GLU A 67 -12.20 -5.01 5.50
CA GLU A 67 -12.37 -5.76 4.27
C GLU A 67 -11.03 -6.13 3.64
N SER A 68 -10.92 -7.37 3.16
CA SER A 68 -9.73 -7.82 2.44
C SER A 68 -9.61 -7.11 1.09
N LEU A 69 -8.37 -6.81 0.69
CA LEU A 69 -8.07 -6.24 -0.63
C LEU A 69 -7.00 -7.06 -1.33
N ALA A 70 -7.26 -7.55 -2.54
CA ALA A 70 -6.24 -8.22 -3.35
C ALA A 70 -5.52 -7.22 -4.27
N PRO A 71 -4.22 -6.94 -4.05
CA PRO A 71 -3.43 -6.21 -5.03
C PRO A 71 -3.35 -7.02 -6.34
N PRO A 72 -3.26 -6.34 -7.49
CA PRO A 72 -3.03 -7.02 -8.76
C PRO A 72 -1.66 -7.73 -8.77
N ASP A 73 -1.43 -8.54 -9.81
CA ASP A 73 -0.10 -9.09 -10.09
C ASP A 73 1.00 -8.02 -10.00
N PRO A 74 2.19 -8.36 -9.48
CA PRO A 74 2.74 -9.71 -9.26
C PRO A 74 2.53 -10.29 -7.85
N PHE A 75 1.64 -9.72 -7.04
CA PHE A 75 1.59 -10.04 -5.61
C PHE A 75 0.72 -11.23 -5.24
N GLY A 76 -0.44 -11.41 -5.90
CA GLY A 76 -1.27 -12.61 -5.78
C GLY A 76 -1.68 -12.99 -4.36
N PHE A 77 -1.76 -12.04 -3.43
CA PHE A 77 -2.16 -12.27 -2.03
C PHE A 77 -3.35 -11.39 -1.64
N GLU A 78 -4.07 -11.78 -0.59
CA GLU A 78 -5.09 -10.92 0.02
C GLU A 78 -4.50 -10.12 1.20
N LEU A 79 -4.66 -8.81 1.15
CA LEU A 79 -4.31 -7.92 2.25
C LEU A 79 -5.46 -7.88 3.25
N ASP A 80 -5.29 -8.55 4.40
CA ASP A 80 -6.23 -8.43 5.51
C ASP A 80 -6.08 -7.04 6.18
N THR A 81 -7.17 -6.27 6.14
CA THR A 81 -7.21 -4.92 6.73
C THR A 81 -7.89 -4.88 8.10
N LYS A 82 -8.38 -6.02 8.62
CA LYS A 82 -8.95 -6.12 9.97
C LYS A 82 -8.01 -5.62 11.07
N PRO A 83 -6.68 -5.82 11.01
CA PRO A 83 -5.77 -5.27 12.01
C PRO A 83 -5.75 -3.73 12.08
N PHE A 84 -6.26 -3.03 11.05
CA PHE A 84 -6.38 -1.56 11.07
C PHE A 84 -7.64 -1.06 11.76
N LEU A 85 -8.61 -1.95 12.01
CA LEU A 85 -9.73 -1.63 12.89
C LEU A 85 -9.17 -1.45 14.30
N ARG A 86 -9.48 -0.32 14.93
CA ARG A 86 -9.34 -0.24 16.39
C ARG A 86 -10.26 -1.29 16.97
N ALA A 87 -9.71 -2.16 17.82
CA ALA A 87 -10.54 -3.00 18.67
C ALA A 87 -11.51 -2.10 19.44
N VAL A 88 -12.80 -2.23 19.16
CA VAL A 88 -13.84 -1.77 20.08
C VAL A 88 -13.91 -2.84 21.17
N GLY A 89 -13.03 -2.73 22.16
CA GLY A 89 -13.11 -3.48 23.41
C GLY A 89 -13.58 -2.55 24.53
N PRO A 90 -14.32 -3.05 25.54
CA PRO A 90 -14.65 -2.25 26.71
C PRO A 90 -13.37 -1.75 27.38
N ALA A 91 -13.40 -0.53 27.90
CA ALA A 91 -12.24 0.14 28.48
C ALA A 91 -11.58 -0.73 29.57
N GLY A 92 -10.33 -1.15 29.36
CA GLY A 92 -9.50 -1.71 30.42
C GLY A 92 -8.45 -2.72 29.96
N GLY A 93 -7.18 -2.39 30.20
CA GLY A 93 -6.14 -3.38 30.46
C GLY A 93 -5.26 -3.82 29.29
N GLY A 94 -4.03 -3.28 29.26
CA GLY A 94 -2.82 -3.95 28.73
C GLY A 94 -2.81 -4.34 27.25
N GLN A 95 -2.49 -3.40 26.35
CA GLN A 95 -2.24 -3.73 24.95
C GLN A 95 -0.92 -4.48 24.75
N PRO A 96 -0.89 -5.57 23.95
CA PRO A 96 0.35 -6.07 23.39
C PRO A 96 0.92 -5.03 22.41
N ARG A 97 2.21 -4.69 22.59
CA ARG A 97 2.91 -3.68 21.80
C ARG A 97 3.21 -4.26 20.41
N VAL A 98 2.41 -3.91 19.41
CA VAL A 98 2.83 -4.03 18.01
C VAL A 98 3.70 -2.81 17.69
N ALA A 99 4.98 -3.05 17.46
CA ALA A 99 5.91 -2.03 17.01
C ALA A 99 5.58 -1.65 15.55
N ILE A 100 4.79 -0.60 15.37
CA ILE A 100 4.64 0.05 14.07
C ILE A 100 5.96 0.76 13.78
N ALA A 101 6.74 0.20 12.84
CA ALA A 101 8.01 0.74 12.42
C ALA A 101 7.83 2.19 11.91
N ARG A 102 8.19 3.16 12.77
CA ARG A 102 8.37 4.54 12.35
C ARG A 102 9.53 4.58 11.35
N ARG A 103 9.27 5.17 10.17
CA ARG A 103 10.27 5.44 9.11
C ARG A 103 11.02 4.20 8.64
N LYS A 104 10.40 3.41 7.77
CA LYS A 104 11.16 2.70 6.73
C LYS A 104 10.26 2.49 5.52
N LYS A 105 10.64 3.04 4.38
CA LYS A 105 10.06 2.70 3.08
C LYS A 105 10.28 1.21 2.88
N VAL A 106 9.25 0.40 3.11
CA VAL A 106 9.31 -1.04 2.84
C VAL A 106 9.19 -1.20 1.34
N ARG A 107 10.29 -1.60 0.70
CA ARG A 107 10.29 -2.02 -0.70
C ARG A 107 9.97 -3.51 -0.71
N LEU A 108 8.84 -3.88 -1.31
CA LEU A 108 8.54 -5.29 -1.54
C LEU A 108 9.07 -5.64 -2.94
N ALA A 109 10.13 -6.44 -3.00
CA ALA A 109 10.67 -6.96 -4.26
C ALA A 109 9.76 -8.10 -4.75
N GLY A 110 9.25 -8.00 -5.98
CA GLY A 110 8.48 -9.07 -6.60
C GLY A 110 9.36 -10.30 -6.83
N ARG A 111 8.85 -11.49 -6.52
CA ARG A 111 9.54 -12.75 -6.88
C ARG A 111 9.57 -12.86 -8.40
N SER A 112 10.77 -12.81 -8.97
CA SER A 112 10.98 -13.07 -10.39
C SER A 112 10.76 -14.57 -10.64
N ALA A 113 9.61 -14.93 -11.20
CA ALA A 113 9.37 -16.29 -11.68
C ALA A 113 10.10 -16.44 -13.03
N SER A 114 11.36 -16.88 -12.96
CA SER A 114 12.06 -17.37 -14.14
C SER A 114 11.38 -18.67 -14.60
N ARG A 115 10.54 -18.58 -15.62
CA ARG A 115 10.10 -19.74 -16.38
C ARG A 115 10.90 -19.81 -17.66
N ARG A 116 12.02 -20.55 -17.60
CA ARG A 116 12.74 -21.06 -18.77
C ARG A 116 12.33 -22.51 -19.02
N MET A 117 12.40 -22.93 -20.29
CA MET A 117 12.21 -24.27 -20.88
C MET A 117 10.79 -24.50 -21.43
N LYS A 118 10.56 -24.84 -22.71
CA LYS A 118 11.44 -25.32 -23.80
C LYS A 118 11.24 -24.51 -25.07
#